data_AF-A0A962U467-F1
#
_entry.id   AF-A0A962U467-F1
#
_cell.length_a   1.000
_cell.length_b   1.000
_cell.length_c   1.000
_cell.angle_alpha   90.00
_cell.angle_beta   90.00
_cell.angle_gamma   90.00
#
_symmetry.space_group_name_H-M   'P 1'
#
loop_
_entity.id
_entity.type
_entity.pdbx_description
1 polymer ?
#
loop_
_entity_poly.entity_id
_entity_poly.type
_entity_poly.pdbx_seq_one_letter_code
_entity_poly.pdbx_strand_id
1 'polypeptide(L)'
;MDFLASAQSNLDILIGGTQYKDPDNPGQDRFALTVVELAKRVRHSIEMSFLPHGIAVDPTDPNRMVVTEKIGPGGALVDIGALRQLAELPIAPGRKFYGHCAYSSDGKLVYTVETANDTGKGWIVVRDAETLAEIDTFPSFGEAPHECILIDGGKTMVITNGGGRPDGDVPCVAYIDVATRSLVRREVLTNRTLNTGHLAIAPDSSLIVVSAPRLGVDSTLGGVSIQPSGKSMKSITSPKKVVGAMNGEALSVAVNGDVAVVTHPGGDMLTFWSLGQRRLLKKIDIRFPRGVTLNRRKDRFIATFGDDASLAEIDAATLEVMPEHVMPKSMVTGSHLYNWTDIVRNLD
;
A
#
# COMPACT_ATOMS: atom_id res chain seq x y z
N MET A 1 -12.99 13.67 -17.99
CA MET A 1 -13.17 12.33 -18.61
C MET A 1 -14.05 11.51 -17.70
N ASP A 2 -14.84 10.59 -18.22
CA ASP A 2 -15.77 9.83 -17.38
C ASP A 2 -15.19 8.46 -16.97
N PHE A 3 -14.27 8.51 -16.00
CA PHE A 3 -13.70 7.31 -15.38
C PHE A 3 -14.76 6.52 -14.64
N LEU A 4 -15.76 7.19 -14.05
CA LEU A 4 -16.88 6.55 -13.37
C LEU A 4 -17.72 5.72 -14.35
N ALA A 5 -18.09 6.27 -15.50
CA ALA A 5 -18.77 5.50 -16.54
C ALA A 5 -17.93 4.31 -17.03
N SER A 6 -16.61 4.49 -17.16
CA SER A 6 -15.71 3.39 -17.54
C SER A 6 -15.66 2.29 -16.46
N ALA A 7 -15.60 2.65 -15.18
CA ALA A 7 -15.69 1.71 -14.06
C ALA A 7 -17.06 1.00 -14.00
N GLN A 8 -18.15 1.73 -14.21
CA GLN A 8 -19.52 1.20 -14.30
C GLN A 8 -19.69 0.24 -15.49
N SER A 9 -18.98 0.50 -16.60
CA SER A 9 -18.90 -0.40 -17.76
C SER A 9 -17.98 -1.62 -17.54
N ASN A 10 -17.59 -1.88 -16.28
CA ASN A 10 -16.82 -3.05 -15.84
C ASN A 10 -15.36 -3.09 -16.31
N LEU A 11 -14.75 -1.95 -16.65
CA LEU A 11 -13.33 -1.85 -17.00
C LEU A 11 -12.46 -1.59 -15.75
N ASP A 12 -11.36 -2.32 -15.63
CA ASP A 12 -10.36 -2.09 -14.58
C ASP A 12 -9.62 -0.76 -14.82
N ILE A 13 -9.76 0.16 -13.87
CA ILE A 13 -8.99 1.41 -13.80
C ILE A 13 -8.01 1.27 -12.66
N LEU A 14 -6.73 1.33 -12.98
CA LEU A 14 -5.65 1.21 -12.01
C LEU A 14 -5.05 2.59 -11.75
N ILE A 15 -4.65 2.84 -10.52
CA ILE A 15 -3.94 4.06 -10.15
C ILE A 15 -2.67 3.72 -9.37
N GLY A 16 -1.63 4.52 -9.54
CA GLY A 16 -0.37 4.36 -8.82
C GLY A 16 0.57 5.52 -9.03
N GLY A 17 1.52 5.68 -8.11
CA GLY A 17 2.53 6.72 -8.19
C GLY A 17 3.52 6.47 -9.33
N THR A 18 4.05 7.56 -9.87
CA THR A 18 4.99 7.56 -10.98
C THR A 18 6.09 8.55 -10.68
N GLN A 19 7.34 8.08 -10.74
CA GLN A 19 8.56 8.86 -10.81
C GLN A 19 9.24 8.60 -12.16
N TYR A 20 9.68 9.67 -12.82
CA TYR A 20 10.43 9.63 -14.07
C TYR A 20 11.45 10.77 -14.14
N LYS A 21 12.47 10.62 -14.99
CA LYS A 21 13.40 11.72 -15.28
C LYS A 21 12.76 12.72 -16.22
N ASP A 22 12.90 14.00 -15.92
CA ASP A 22 12.45 15.08 -16.80
C ASP A 22 13.11 14.93 -18.19
N PRO A 23 12.35 14.82 -19.28
CA PRO A 23 12.90 14.67 -20.63
C PRO A 23 13.81 15.83 -21.04
N ASP A 24 13.51 17.04 -20.57
CA ASP A 24 14.25 18.26 -20.90
C ASP A 24 15.39 18.52 -19.89
N ASN A 25 15.32 17.90 -18.71
CA ASN A 25 16.36 17.98 -17.67
C ASN A 25 16.59 16.62 -16.97
N PRO A 26 17.33 15.67 -17.57
CA PRO A 26 17.46 14.30 -17.05
C PRO A 26 18.03 14.16 -15.63
N GLY A 27 18.61 15.22 -15.06
CA GLY A 27 19.05 15.27 -13.67
C GLY A 27 17.91 15.47 -12.65
N GLN A 28 16.73 15.90 -13.11
CA GLN A 28 15.58 16.22 -12.27
C GLN A 28 14.54 15.10 -12.30
N ASP A 29 14.08 14.69 -11.12
CA ASP A 29 12.94 13.79 -10.99
C ASP A 29 11.62 14.58 -11.12
N ARG A 30 10.65 13.97 -11.79
CA ARG A 30 9.26 14.41 -11.89
C ARG A 30 8.35 13.35 -11.32
N PHE A 31 7.24 13.79 -10.73
CA PHE A 31 6.27 12.92 -10.09
C PHE A 31 4.87 13.11 -10.66
N ALA A 32 4.12 12.02 -10.72
CA ALA A 32 2.73 12.03 -11.12
C ALA A 32 1.95 10.93 -10.41
N LEU A 33 0.63 11.10 -10.31
CA LEU A 33 -0.30 9.99 -10.14
C LEU A 33 -0.74 9.54 -11.54
N THR A 34 -0.48 8.28 -11.87
CA THR A 34 -0.88 7.71 -13.16
C THR A 34 -2.19 6.95 -13.02
N VAL A 35 -3.10 7.18 -13.96
CA VAL A 35 -4.36 6.45 -14.13
C VAL A 35 -4.24 5.57 -15.38
N VAL A 36 -4.52 4.29 -15.26
CA VAL A 36 -4.43 3.31 -16.35
C VAL A 36 -5.80 2.69 -16.60
N GLU A 37 -6.35 2.93 -17.79
CA GLU A 37 -7.55 2.20 -18.27
C GLU A 37 -7.07 0.90 -18.93
N LEU A 38 -6.99 -0.18 -18.15
CA LEU A 38 -6.25 -1.39 -18.51
C LEU A 38 -6.69 -1.98 -19.86
N ALA A 39 -8.00 -2.17 -20.04
CA ALA A 39 -8.56 -2.76 -21.26
C ALA A 39 -8.35 -1.89 -22.50
N LYS A 40 -8.40 -0.56 -22.34
CA LYS A 40 -8.17 0.40 -23.44
C LYS A 40 -6.68 0.65 -23.68
N ARG A 41 -5.81 0.22 -22.76
CA ARG A 41 -4.37 0.49 -22.73
C ARG A 41 -4.02 1.98 -22.73
N VAL A 42 -4.94 2.83 -22.27
CA VAL A 42 -4.76 4.29 -22.17
C VAL A 42 -4.23 4.65 -20.79
N ARG A 43 -3.43 5.72 -20.73
CA ARG A 43 -2.82 6.24 -19.51
C ARG A 43 -3.07 7.73 -19.44
N HIS A 44 -3.33 8.20 -18.24
CA HIS A 44 -3.44 9.61 -17.90
C HIS A 44 -2.50 9.91 -16.74
N SER A 45 -2.07 11.15 -16.63
CA SER A 45 -1.17 11.59 -15.57
C SER A 45 -1.72 12.84 -14.91
N ILE A 46 -1.63 12.87 -13.59
CA ILE A 46 -1.87 14.04 -12.76
C ILE A 46 -0.51 14.42 -12.20
N GLU A 47 0.01 15.59 -12.57
CA GLU A 47 1.31 16.06 -12.06
C GLU A 47 1.24 16.29 -10.54
N MET A 48 2.31 15.89 -9.85
CA MET A 48 2.42 15.97 -8.40
C MET A 48 3.80 16.54 -8.01
N SER A 49 3.88 17.18 -6.85
CA SER A 49 5.14 17.69 -6.29
C SER A 49 5.96 16.64 -5.53
N PHE A 50 5.38 15.45 -5.30
CA PHE A 50 5.97 14.33 -4.57
C PHE A 50 5.54 13.00 -5.21
N LEU A 51 6.26 11.90 -4.94
CA LEU A 51 5.88 10.56 -5.41
C LEU A 51 4.64 10.06 -4.66
N PRO A 52 3.49 9.86 -5.32
CA PRO A 52 2.31 9.29 -4.68
C PRO A 52 2.60 7.91 -4.09
N HIS A 53 2.17 7.69 -2.85
CA HIS A 53 2.36 6.43 -2.14
C HIS A 53 1.05 5.91 -1.55
N GLY A 54 0.53 6.58 -0.51
CA GLY A 54 -0.76 6.27 0.09
C GLY A 54 -1.88 6.91 -0.71
N ILE A 55 -2.96 6.17 -0.96
CA ILE A 55 -4.14 6.67 -1.67
C ILE A 55 -5.40 6.23 -0.93
N ALA A 56 -6.24 7.18 -0.56
CA ALA A 56 -7.56 6.95 0.01
C ALA A 56 -8.62 7.64 -0.86
N VAL A 57 -9.55 6.87 -1.43
CA VAL A 57 -10.68 7.41 -2.21
C VAL A 57 -11.78 7.86 -1.24
N ASP A 58 -12.36 9.03 -1.51
CA ASP A 58 -13.50 9.55 -0.75
C ASP A 58 -14.72 8.63 -0.98
N PRO A 59 -15.32 8.07 0.09
CA PRO A 59 -16.45 7.15 -0.03
C PRO A 59 -17.74 7.83 -0.54
N THR A 60 -17.82 9.16 -0.45
CA THR A 60 -19.00 9.95 -0.84
C THR A 60 -18.84 10.64 -2.19
N ASP A 61 -17.61 10.80 -2.67
CA ASP A 61 -17.28 11.29 -4.01
C ASP A 61 -16.10 10.49 -4.59
N PRO A 62 -16.36 9.41 -5.34
CA PRO A 62 -15.34 8.58 -5.96
C PRO A 62 -14.30 9.30 -6.82
N ASN A 63 -14.58 10.53 -7.28
CA ASN A 63 -13.60 11.31 -8.03
C ASN A 63 -12.51 11.89 -7.13
N ARG A 64 -12.81 12.11 -5.86
CA ARG A 64 -11.90 12.73 -4.89
C ARG A 64 -11.09 11.67 -4.16
N MET A 65 -9.81 11.95 -3.97
CA MET A 65 -8.93 11.10 -3.18
C MET A 65 -7.86 11.91 -2.47
N VAL A 66 -7.47 11.46 -1.28
CA VAL A 66 -6.28 11.94 -0.58
C VAL A 66 -5.10 11.07 -1.01
N VAL A 67 -3.98 11.74 -1.29
CA VAL A 67 -2.73 11.12 -1.70
C VAL A 67 -1.63 11.60 -0.77
N THR A 68 -0.83 10.68 -0.23
CA THR A 68 0.27 10.96 0.71
C THR A 68 1.59 10.38 0.23
N GLU A 69 2.70 11.02 0.61
CA GLU A 69 4.07 10.56 0.36
C GLU A 69 4.49 9.41 1.30
N LYS A 70 5.42 8.55 0.85
CA LYS A 70 5.96 7.45 1.68
C LYS A 70 6.58 7.98 2.97
N ILE A 71 7.45 8.99 2.86
CA ILE A 71 8.11 9.67 3.99
C ILE A 71 8.40 11.10 3.55
N GLY A 72 7.67 12.08 4.08
CA GLY A 72 7.94 13.48 3.76
C GLY A 72 6.74 14.39 3.97
N PRO A 73 6.82 15.66 3.51
CA PRO A 73 5.76 16.64 3.67
C PRO A 73 4.67 16.52 2.60
N GLY A 74 4.85 15.67 1.57
CA GLY A 74 3.94 15.58 0.44
C GLY A 74 2.58 15.00 0.80
N GLY A 75 1.53 15.79 0.62
CA GLY A 75 0.16 15.35 0.71
C GLY A 75 -0.74 16.24 -0.15
N ALA A 76 -1.79 15.66 -0.73
CA ALA A 76 -2.68 16.38 -1.64
C ALA A 76 -4.08 15.78 -1.66
N LEU A 77 -5.06 16.63 -1.98
CA LEU A 77 -6.38 16.23 -2.45
C LEU A 77 -6.36 16.27 -3.98
N VAL A 78 -6.79 15.18 -4.62
CA VAL A 78 -6.78 14.98 -6.07
C VAL A 78 -8.18 14.69 -6.57
N ASP A 79 -8.49 15.21 -7.75
CA ASP A 79 -9.69 14.87 -8.54
C ASP A 79 -9.26 14.07 -9.76
N ILE A 80 -9.64 12.79 -9.79
CA ILE A 80 -9.33 11.89 -10.91
C ILE A 80 -10.16 12.21 -12.15
N GLY A 81 -11.40 12.69 -12.03
CA GLY A 81 -12.28 13.02 -13.15
C GLY A 81 -11.80 14.26 -13.92
N ALA A 82 -11.28 15.24 -13.17
CA ALA A 82 -10.64 16.45 -13.67
C ALA A 82 -9.14 16.28 -13.97
N LEU A 83 -8.53 15.14 -13.59
CA LEU A 83 -7.10 14.84 -13.73
C LEU A 83 -6.18 15.93 -13.17
N ARG A 84 -6.48 16.44 -11.97
CA ARG A 84 -5.69 17.50 -11.35
C ARG A 84 -5.65 17.40 -9.84
N GLN A 85 -4.58 17.93 -9.26
CA GLN A 85 -4.57 18.28 -7.85
C GLN A 85 -5.59 19.40 -7.58
N LEU A 86 -6.37 19.25 -6.52
CA LEU A 86 -7.33 20.24 -6.05
C LEU A 86 -6.73 21.15 -4.98
N ALA A 87 -6.03 20.54 -4.02
CA ALA A 87 -5.44 21.23 -2.88
C ALA A 87 -4.24 20.47 -2.33
N GLU A 88 -3.37 21.16 -1.62
CA GLU A 88 -2.32 20.55 -0.79
C GLU A 88 -2.91 20.11 0.55
N LEU A 89 -2.43 19.00 1.08
CA LEU A 89 -2.77 18.53 2.44
C LEU A 89 -1.69 19.04 3.41
N PRO A 90 -2.04 19.95 4.34
CA PRO A 90 -1.04 20.58 5.19
C PRO A 90 -0.47 19.60 6.23
N ILE A 91 0.85 19.58 6.38
CA ILE A 91 1.56 18.83 7.43
C ILE A 91 1.96 19.78 8.57
N ALA A 92 1.77 19.35 9.82
CA ALA A 92 2.17 20.17 10.97
C ALA A 92 3.70 20.22 11.14
N PRO A 93 4.27 21.35 11.63
CA PRO A 93 5.68 21.43 11.95
C PRO A 93 6.12 20.32 12.91
N GLY A 94 7.30 19.74 12.65
CA GLY A 94 7.84 18.66 13.48
C GLY A 94 7.26 17.27 13.20
N ARG A 95 6.28 17.15 12.29
CA ARG A 95 5.81 15.86 11.75
C ARG A 95 6.14 15.72 10.27
N LYS A 96 5.94 14.51 9.76
CA LYS A 96 5.93 14.17 8.34
C LYS A 96 4.90 13.07 8.09
N PHE A 97 4.33 13.04 6.89
CA PHE A 97 3.60 11.86 6.43
C PHE A 97 4.54 10.67 6.41
N TYR A 98 4.00 9.51 6.75
CA TYR A 98 4.74 8.27 6.77
C TYR A 98 3.90 7.16 6.17
N GLY A 99 3.57 7.25 4.89
CA GLY A 99 2.91 6.18 4.15
C GLY A 99 1.47 6.51 3.81
N HIS A 100 0.54 5.89 4.52
CA HIS A 100 -0.84 5.76 4.08
C HIS A 100 -1.84 6.67 4.79
N CYS A 101 -3.05 6.69 4.25
CA CYS A 101 -4.19 7.43 4.75
C CYS A 101 -5.49 6.63 4.52
N ALA A 102 -6.57 7.04 5.19
CA ALA A 102 -7.89 6.42 5.04
C ALA A 102 -9.00 7.46 5.25
N TYR A 103 -10.15 7.29 4.60
CA TYR A 103 -11.37 8.04 4.92
C TYR A 103 -12.18 7.32 6.00
N SER A 104 -12.90 8.06 6.85
CA SER A 104 -14.00 7.48 7.63
C SER A 104 -15.09 6.96 6.70
N SER A 105 -15.85 5.95 7.15
CA SER A 105 -16.89 5.33 6.35
C SER A 105 -17.99 6.30 5.88
N ASP A 106 -18.20 7.39 6.61
CA ASP A 106 -19.16 8.44 6.25
C ASP A 106 -18.55 9.60 5.44
N GLY A 107 -17.27 9.50 5.07
CA GLY A 107 -16.55 10.49 4.26
C GLY A 107 -16.24 11.81 4.95
N LYS A 108 -16.56 11.97 6.25
CA LYS A 108 -16.38 13.25 6.95
C LYS A 108 -14.97 13.48 7.46
N LEU A 109 -14.22 12.41 7.68
CA LEU A 109 -12.87 12.48 8.25
C LEU A 109 -11.86 11.82 7.32
N VAL A 110 -10.65 12.39 7.31
CA VAL A 110 -9.45 11.77 6.74
C VAL A 110 -8.50 11.46 7.88
N TYR A 111 -8.01 10.22 7.93
CA TYR A 111 -6.95 9.79 8.81
C TYR A 111 -5.64 9.76 8.04
N THR A 112 -4.60 10.43 8.54
CA THR A 112 -3.24 10.36 7.98
C THR A 112 -2.28 9.73 8.97
N VAL A 113 -1.40 8.86 8.45
CA VAL A 113 -0.31 8.27 9.23
C VAL A 113 0.88 9.22 9.23
N GLU A 114 1.25 9.70 10.40
CA GLU A 114 2.32 10.68 10.57
C GLU A 114 3.33 10.22 11.63
N THR A 115 4.55 10.71 11.50
CA THR A 115 5.65 10.42 12.44
C THR A 115 6.27 11.73 12.93
N ALA A 116 6.50 11.81 14.24
CA ALA A 116 7.28 12.89 14.85
C ALA A 116 8.75 12.80 14.43
N ASN A 117 9.32 13.89 13.94
CA ASN A 117 10.66 13.92 13.32
C ASN A 117 11.79 13.63 14.31
N ASP A 118 11.63 14.03 15.58
CA ASP A 118 12.62 13.94 16.64
C ASP A 118 12.63 12.57 17.34
N THR A 119 11.44 12.04 17.61
CA THR A 119 11.24 10.84 18.44
C THR A 119 10.90 9.60 17.62
N GLY A 120 10.43 9.76 16.38
CA GLY A 120 9.92 8.64 15.58
C GLY A 120 8.56 8.11 16.05
N LYS A 121 7.94 8.73 17.08
CA LYS A 121 6.62 8.32 17.57
C LYS A 121 5.54 8.55 16.53
N GLY A 122 4.68 7.56 16.38
CA GLY A 122 3.63 7.54 15.38
C GLY A 122 2.31 8.13 15.86
N TRP A 123 1.65 8.82 14.94
CA TRP A 123 0.38 9.49 15.14
C TRP A 123 -0.59 9.14 14.02
N ILE A 124 -1.85 8.94 14.41
CA ILE A 124 -2.97 9.08 13.50
C ILE A 124 -3.50 10.49 13.65
N VAL A 125 -3.42 11.27 12.57
CA VAL A 125 -3.94 12.62 12.53
C VAL A 125 -5.33 12.57 11.91
N VAL A 126 -6.30 13.14 12.61
CA VAL A 126 -7.70 13.24 12.20
C VAL A 126 -7.92 14.60 11.57
N ARG A 127 -8.42 14.59 10.35
CA ARG A 127 -8.65 15.79 9.55
C ARG A 127 -10.10 15.86 9.11
N ASP A 128 -10.62 17.06 9.03
CA ASP A 128 -11.90 17.32 8.36
C ASP A 128 -11.74 17.10 6.85
N ALA A 129 -12.61 16.30 6.24
CA ALA A 129 -12.47 15.88 4.84
C ALA A 129 -12.76 17.01 3.82
N GLU A 130 -13.51 18.04 4.22
CA GLU A 130 -13.84 19.17 3.36
C GLU A 130 -12.72 20.21 3.36
N THR A 131 -12.31 20.63 4.56
CA THR A 131 -11.32 21.69 4.77
C THR A 131 -9.88 21.19 4.81
N LEU A 132 -9.68 19.87 4.98
CA LEU A 132 -8.38 19.21 5.17
C LEU A 132 -7.63 19.63 6.45
N ALA A 133 -8.27 20.44 7.29
CA ALA A 133 -7.71 20.93 8.54
C ALA A 133 -7.54 19.76 9.52
N GLU A 134 -6.40 19.72 10.19
CA GLU A 134 -6.21 18.87 11.36
C GLU A 134 -7.16 19.31 12.48
N ILE A 135 -7.96 18.38 12.97
CA ILE A 135 -8.94 18.62 14.04
C ILE A 135 -8.62 17.82 15.30
N ASP A 136 -7.85 16.72 15.18
CA ASP A 136 -7.48 15.89 16.32
C ASP A 136 -6.29 14.96 16.00
N THR A 137 -5.75 14.31 17.02
CA THR A 137 -4.73 13.26 16.88
C THR A 137 -4.89 12.16 17.93
N PHE A 138 -4.42 10.96 17.62
CA PHE A 138 -4.25 9.87 18.60
C PHE A 138 -3.03 9.01 18.27
N PRO A 139 -2.42 8.31 19.25
CA PRO A 139 -1.20 7.55 19.00
C PRO A 139 -1.45 6.36 18.08
N SER A 140 -0.47 6.04 17.22
CA SER A 140 -0.47 4.78 16.45
C SER A 140 -0.08 3.56 17.31
N PHE A 141 0.26 3.80 18.58
CA PHE A 141 0.78 2.83 19.56
C PHE A 141 2.10 2.16 19.14
N GLY A 142 2.97 2.91 18.45
CA GLY A 142 4.35 2.51 18.16
C GLY A 142 5.17 3.60 17.47
N GLU A 143 6.30 3.19 16.90
CA GLU A 143 7.22 4.06 16.15
C GLU A 143 7.25 3.72 14.67
N ALA A 144 7.51 4.74 13.85
CA ALA A 144 7.54 4.66 12.40
C ALA A 144 6.32 3.90 11.83
N PRO A 145 5.09 4.35 12.11
CA PRO A 145 3.90 3.75 11.54
C PRO A 145 3.87 3.90 10.02
N HIS A 146 3.24 2.98 9.30
CA HIS A 146 3.26 3.04 7.83
C HIS A 146 1.91 2.84 7.12
N GLU A 147 1.35 1.65 7.25
CA GLU A 147 0.08 1.24 6.64
C GLU A 147 -1.06 1.51 7.62
N CYS A 148 -2.21 1.96 7.12
CA CYS A 148 -3.44 2.04 7.91
C CYS A 148 -4.64 1.58 7.09
N ILE A 149 -5.39 0.62 7.63
CA ILE A 149 -6.66 0.18 7.04
C ILE A 149 -7.76 0.19 8.09
N LEU A 150 -8.97 0.48 7.66
CA LEU A 150 -10.16 0.39 8.48
C LEU A 150 -10.87 -0.94 8.24
N ILE A 151 -11.25 -1.61 9.32
CA ILE A 151 -12.05 -2.85 9.31
C ILE A 151 -13.30 -2.67 10.19
N ASP A 152 -14.15 -3.69 10.24
CA ASP A 152 -15.36 -3.72 11.09
C ASP A 152 -16.31 -2.53 10.83
N GLY A 153 -16.44 -2.12 9.57
CA GLY A 153 -17.24 -0.98 9.16
C GLY A 153 -16.68 0.36 9.66
N GLY A 154 -15.36 0.48 9.80
CA GLY A 154 -14.69 1.72 10.23
C GLY A 154 -14.45 1.83 11.74
N LYS A 155 -14.85 0.82 12.53
CA LYS A 155 -14.73 0.84 14.00
C LYS A 155 -13.32 0.56 14.49
N THR A 156 -12.57 -0.26 13.74
CA THR A 156 -11.21 -0.66 14.11
C THR A 156 -10.23 -0.21 13.04
N MET A 157 -9.20 0.52 13.44
CA MET A 157 -8.05 0.83 12.59
C MET A 157 -6.93 -0.18 12.84
N VAL A 158 -6.43 -0.78 11.77
CA VAL A 158 -5.28 -1.68 11.81
C VAL A 158 -4.08 -0.94 11.24
N ILE A 159 -3.04 -0.78 12.04
CA ILE A 159 -1.86 0.02 11.69
C ILE A 159 -0.56 -0.77 11.88
N THR A 160 0.32 -0.69 10.89
CA THR A 160 1.70 -1.19 11.04
C THR A 160 2.55 -0.15 11.75
N ASN A 161 3.41 -0.57 12.67
CA ASN A 161 4.41 0.24 13.37
C ASN A 161 5.78 -0.40 13.20
N GLY A 162 6.63 0.20 12.38
CA GLY A 162 7.91 -0.36 11.94
C GLY A 162 8.98 -0.48 13.02
N GLY A 163 8.75 0.10 14.19
CA GLY A 163 9.64 0.04 15.36
C GLY A 163 10.81 1.04 15.31
N GLY A 164 10.97 1.80 14.23
CA GLY A 164 12.04 2.79 14.12
C GLY A 164 13.44 2.18 14.19
N ARG A 165 14.35 2.83 14.94
CA ARG A 165 15.74 2.38 15.14
C ARG A 165 15.81 1.05 15.88
N PRO A 166 16.89 0.25 15.81
CA PRO A 166 16.94 -1.10 16.37
C PRO A 166 16.68 -1.19 17.88
N ASP A 167 17.04 -0.15 18.63
CA ASP A 167 16.83 0.05 20.06
C ASP A 167 15.45 0.65 20.41
N GLY A 168 14.66 1.03 19.41
CA GLY A 168 13.29 1.53 19.55
C GLY A 168 12.25 0.42 19.75
N ASP A 169 11.00 0.76 19.46
CA ASP A 169 9.85 -0.12 19.71
C ASP A 169 9.94 -1.46 18.96
N VAL A 170 9.28 -2.50 19.49
CA VAL A 170 9.15 -3.77 18.77
C VAL A 170 8.22 -3.60 17.57
N PRO A 171 8.65 -3.95 16.34
CA PRO A 171 7.80 -3.87 15.16
C PRO A 171 6.51 -4.67 15.36
N CYS A 172 5.37 -4.07 15.03
CA CYS A 172 4.07 -4.67 15.35
C CYS A 172 2.95 -4.15 14.46
N VAL A 173 1.82 -4.85 14.50
CA VAL A 173 0.53 -4.39 14.01
C VAL A 173 -0.35 -4.06 15.21
N ALA A 174 -0.83 -2.83 15.30
CA ALA A 174 -1.74 -2.39 16.34
C ALA A 174 -3.17 -2.32 15.79
N TYR A 175 -4.14 -2.72 16.63
CA TYR A 175 -5.57 -2.61 16.37
C TYR A 175 -6.11 -1.58 17.33
N ILE A 176 -6.69 -0.51 16.80
CA ILE A 176 -7.14 0.66 17.55
C ILE A 176 -8.63 0.81 17.38
N ASP A 177 -9.37 0.93 18.47
CA ASP A 177 -10.78 1.34 18.42
C ASP A 177 -10.82 2.82 18.07
N VAL A 178 -11.47 3.16 16.95
CA VAL A 178 -11.48 4.51 16.39
C VAL A 178 -12.29 5.47 17.28
N ALA A 179 -13.37 4.98 17.91
CA ALA A 179 -14.25 5.82 18.71
C ALA A 179 -13.62 6.17 20.07
N THR A 180 -13.03 5.18 20.75
CA THR A 180 -12.39 5.38 22.06
C THR A 180 -10.92 5.78 21.97
N ARG A 181 -10.31 5.63 20.77
CA ARG A 181 -8.89 5.88 20.49
C ARG A 181 -7.95 5.02 21.33
N SER A 182 -8.43 3.86 21.76
CA SER A 182 -7.69 2.95 22.61
C SER A 182 -7.13 1.77 21.83
N LEU A 183 -5.95 1.32 22.23
CA LEU A 183 -5.37 0.07 21.75
C LEU A 183 -6.25 -1.11 22.17
N VAL A 184 -6.78 -1.85 21.20
CA VAL A 184 -7.55 -3.08 21.41
C VAL A 184 -6.61 -4.27 21.54
N ARG A 185 -5.66 -4.41 20.61
CA ARG A 185 -4.62 -5.45 20.66
C ARG A 185 -3.40 -5.08 19.84
N ARG A 186 -2.29 -5.77 20.10
CA ARG A 186 -1.01 -5.60 19.40
C ARG A 186 -0.43 -6.96 19.03
N GLU A 187 -0.05 -7.11 17.77
CA GLU A 187 0.58 -8.31 17.21
C GLU A 187 2.03 -8.00 16.85
N VAL A 188 2.98 -8.62 17.54
CA VAL A 188 4.41 -8.34 17.36
C VAL A 188 5.03 -9.28 16.31
N LEU A 189 5.99 -8.76 15.55
CA LEU A 189 6.78 -9.59 14.63
C LEU A 189 7.74 -10.48 15.43
N THR A 190 7.85 -11.74 15.00
CA THR A 190 8.78 -12.69 15.63
C THR A 190 10.23 -12.48 15.17
N ASN A 191 10.46 -11.72 14.10
CA ASN A 191 11.78 -11.31 13.66
C ASN A 191 11.95 -9.78 13.83
N ARG A 192 12.83 -9.38 14.74
CA ARG A 192 13.10 -7.96 15.06
C ARG A 192 13.99 -7.24 14.04
N THR A 193 14.61 -7.96 13.10
CA THR A 193 15.39 -7.36 12.00
C THR A 193 14.49 -6.82 10.90
N LEU A 194 13.19 -7.14 10.92
CA LEU A 194 12.20 -6.67 9.97
C LEU A 194 11.45 -5.48 10.54
N ASN A 195 11.16 -4.47 9.73
CA ASN A 195 10.10 -3.52 10.05
C ASN A 195 8.72 -4.12 9.71
N THR A 196 7.65 -3.38 9.95
CA THR A 196 6.33 -3.67 9.37
C THR A 196 6.03 -2.60 8.33
N GLY A 197 6.03 -2.99 7.06
CA GLY A 197 5.66 -2.12 5.95
C GLY A 197 4.16 -2.20 5.70
N HIS A 198 3.78 -2.92 4.64
CA HIS A 198 2.40 -3.08 4.19
C HIS A 198 1.76 -4.33 4.76
N LEU A 199 0.44 -4.35 4.79
CA LEU A 199 -0.33 -5.52 5.22
C LEU A 199 -1.54 -5.76 4.32
N ALA A 200 -2.08 -6.96 4.40
CA ALA A 200 -3.38 -7.30 3.86
C ALA A 200 -4.08 -8.28 4.80
N ILE A 201 -5.41 -8.18 4.86
CA ILE A 201 -6.26 -9.03 5.69
C ILE A 201 -7.17 -9.84 4.76
N ALA A 202 -7.17 -11.15 4.94
CA ALA A 202 -8.07 -12.07 4.25
C ALA A 202 -9.49 -12.03 4.84
N PRO A 203 -10.52 -12.51 4.11
CA PRO A 203 -11.89 -12.55 4.60
C PRO A 203 -12.07 -13.33 5.91
N ASP A 204 -11.23 -14.33 6.18
CA ASP A 204 -11.26 -15.11 7.43
C ASP A 204 -10.51 -14.43 8.59
N SER A 205 -10.08 -13.17 8.43
CA SER A 205 -9.23 -12.40 9.34
C SER A 205 -7.77 -12.87 9.45
N SER A 206 -7.30 -13.75 8.55
CA SER A 206 -5.87 -14.02 8.44
C SER A 206 -5.13 -12.76 7.96
N LEU A 207 -4.01 -12.45 8.58
CA LEU A 207 -3.20 -11.26 8.30
C LEU A 207 -1.85 -11.66 7.68
N ILE A 208 -1.44 -10.95 6.66
CA ILE A 208 -0.07 -10.96 6.12
C ILE A 208 0.54 -9.57 6.24
N VAL A 209 1.79 -9.52 6.66
CA VAL A 209 2.61 -8.31 6.75
C VAL A 209 3.86 -8.53 5.90
N VAL A 210 4.18 -7.55 5.06
CA VAL A 210 5.41 -7.53 4.26
C VAL A 210 6.35 -6.46 4.80
N SER A 211 7.63 -6.79 4.78
CA SER A 211 8.65 -6.11 5.56
C SER A 211 9.89 -5.79 4.72
N ALA A 212 10.51 -4.67 5.03
CA ALA A 212 11.87 -4.33 4.68
C ALA A 212 12.83 -4.66 5.84
N PRO A 213 14.15 -4.74 5.59
CA PRO A 213 15.13 -4.73 6.67
C PRO A 213 14.96 -3.44 7.48
N ARG A 214 14.93 -3.58 8.80
CA ARG A 214 14.81 -2.46 9.72
C ARG A 214 16.07 -1.60 9.65
N LEU A 215 15.90 -0.28 9.62
CA LEU A 215 17.03 0.64 9.55
C LEU A 215 18.02 0.39 10.70
N GLY A 216 19.31 0.25 10.37
CA GLY A 216 20.39 0.08 11.36
C GLY A 216 20.64 -1.36 11.82
N VAL A 217 19.93 -2.37 11.29
CA VAL A 217 20.25 -3.78 11.54
C VAL A 217 21.23 -4.33 10.50
N ASP A 218 22.02 -5.33 10.88
CA ASP A 218 22.92 -6.04 9.97
C ASP A 218 22.16 -7.11 9.17
N SER A 219 21.28 -6.65 8.28
CA SER A 219 20.56 -7.50 7.33
C SER A 219 20.09 -6.68 6.14
N THR A 220 20.18 -7.26 4.95
CA THR A 220 19.62 -6.69 3.72
C THR A 220 18.30 -7.33 3.31
N LEU A 221 17.80 -8.29 4.09
CA LEU A 221 16.63 -9.08 3.72
C LEU A 221 15.36 -8.47 4.29
N GLY A 222 14.37 -8.34 3.42
CA GLY A 222 12.98 -8.14 3.78
C GLY A 222 12.35 -9.43 4.27
N GLY A 223 11.03 -9.45 4.36
CA GLY A 223 10.36 -10.64 4.83
C GLY A 223 8.85 -10.61 4.73
N VAL A 224 8.27 -11.77 5.01
CA VAL A 224 6.84 -12.00 5.09
C VAL A 224 6.53 -12.52 6.48
N SER A 225 5.51 -11.97 7.14
CA SER A 225 4.98 -12.47 8.41
C SER A 225 3.50 -12.78 8.24
N ILE A 226 3.05 -13.96 8.69
CA ILE A 226 1.67 -14.43 8.50
C ILE A 226 1.07 -14.85 9.83
N GLN A 227 -0.12 -14.33 10.08
CA GLN A 227 -1.01 -14.68 11.19
C GLN A 227 -2.29 -15.32 10.60
N PRO A 228 -2.39 -16.66 10.54
CA PRO A 228 -3.66 -17.31 10.22
C PRO A 228 -4.72 -16.93 11.26
N SER A 229 -5.99 -16.96 10.86
CA SER A 229 -7.13 -16.70 11.73
C SER A 229 -7.05 -17.48 13.05
N GLY A 230 -7.19 -16.77 14.17
CA GLY A 230 -7.14 -17.34 15.52
C GLY A 230 -5.77 -17.88 15.97
N LYS A 231 -4.69 -17.68 15.20
CA LYS A 231 -3.33 -18.12 15.54
C LYS A 231 -2.40 -16.94 15.77
N SER A 232 -1.24 -17.17 16.39
CA SER A 232 -0.21 -16.15 16.62
C SER A 232 0.56 -15.83 15.34
N MET A 233 1.00 -14.60 15.12
CA MET A 233 1.84 -14.22 13.97
C MET A 233 3.20 -14.94 13.97
N LYS A 234 3.73 -15.29 12.80
CA LYS A 234 5.12 -15.73 12.63
C LYS A 234 5.74 -15.17 11.35
N SER A 235 6.96 -14.66 11.47
CA SER A 235 7.83 -14.33 10.34
C SER A 235 8.32 -15.62 9.67
N ILE A 236 8.23 -15.67 8.35
CA ILE A 236 8.54 -16.85 7.56
C ILE A 236 10.05 -17.01 7.41
N THR A 237 10.53 -18.23 7.63
CA THR A 237 11.96 -18.59 7.52
C THR A 237 12.22 -19.74 6.54
N SER A 238 11.17 -20.28 5.90
CA SER A 238 11.23 -21.42 4.99
C SER A 238 10.27 -21.24 3.81
N PRO A 239 10.64 -21.69 2.58
CA PRO A 239 11.93 -22.30 2.21
C PRO A 239 13.10 -21.30 2.24
N LYS A 240 14.25 -21.71 2.79
CA LYS A 240 15.44 -20.84 2.94
C LYS A 240 15.91 -20.22 1.62
N LYS A 241 15.79 -20.97 0.50
CA LYS A 241 16.15 -20.48 -0.84
C LYS A 241 15.30 -19.27 -1.27
N VAL A 242 14.02 -19.23 -0.88
CA VAL A 242 13.12 -18.13 -1.25
C VAL A 242 13.26 -16.98 -0.26
N VAL A 243 13.28 -17.26 1.05
CA VAL A 243 13.46 -16.21 2.06
C VAL A 243 14.83 -15.51 1.93
N GLY A 244 15.88 -16.26 1.62
CA GLY A 244 17.22 -15.70 1.37
C GLY A 244 17.34 -14.89 0.08
N ALA A 245 16.31 -14.89 -0.79
CA ALA A 245 16.25 -14.09 -2.01
C ALA A 245 15.36 -12.85 -1.86
N MET A 246 14.74 -12.62 -0.69
CA MET A 246 13.93 -11.42 -0.40
C MET A 246 14.83 -10.19 -0.14
N ASN A 247 15.72 -9.88 -1.06
CA ASN A 247 16.67 -8.78 -0.92
C ASN A 247 15.95 -7.42 -1.02
N GLY A 248 16.25 -6.52 -0.09
CA GLY A 248 15.56 -5.24 0.05
C GLY A 248 14.17 -5.40 0.65
N GLU A 249 13.19 -4.70 0.11
CA GLU A 249 11.82 -4.71 0.63
C GLU A 249 11.01 -5.88 0.04
N ALA A 250 10.30 -6.63 0.86
CA ALA A 250 9.06 -7.25 0.41
C ALA A 250 8.02 -6.12 0.33
N LEU A 251 7.66 -5.72 -0.88
CA LEU A 251 7.21 -4.35 -1.14
C LEU A 251 5.70 -4.17 -1.15
N SER A 252 4.96 -4.96 -1.92
CA SER A 252 3.51 -4.80 -2.08
C SER A 252 2.82 -6.14 -1.89
N VAL A 253 1.57 -6.13 -1.42
CA VAL A 253 0.82 -7.33 -1.09
C VAL A 253 -0.64 -7.19 -1.50
N ALA A 254 -1.20 -8.25 -2.06
CA ALA A 254 -2.64 -8.39 -2.33
C ALA A 254 -3.11 -9.79 -1.92
N VAL A 255 -4.38 -9.92 -1.50
CA VAL A 255 -4.96 -11.17 -0.99
C VAL A 255 -6.24 -11.50 -1.75
N ASN A 256 -6.35 -12.75 -2.21
CA ASN A 256 -7.55 -13.34 -2.81
C ASN A 256 -7.91 -14.63 -2.08
N GLY A 257 -8.96 -14.60 -1.26
CA GLY A 257 -9.30 -15.72 -0.38
C GLY A 257 -8.13 -16.07 0.55
N ASP A 258 -7.63 -17.31 0.47
CA ASP A 258 -6.48 -17.79 1.26
C ASP A 258 -5.11 -17.44 0.65
N VAL A 259 -5.07 -16.93 -0.59
CA VAL A 259 -3.82 -16.73 -1.32
C VAL A 259 -3.39 -15.28 -1.27
N ALA A 260 -2.19 -15.04 -0.76
CA ALA A 260 -1.53 -13.73 -0.83
C ALA A 260 -0.43 -13.74 -1.90
N VAL A 261 -0.35 -12.69 -2.72
CA VAL A 261 0.79 -12.42 -3.59
C VAL A 261 1.64 -11.30 -2.97
N VAL A 262 2.95 -11.46 -3.00
CA VAL A 262 3.92 -10.47 -2.50
C VAL A 262 4.99 -10.19 -3.54
N THR A 263 5.30 -8.91 -3.75
CA THR A 263 6.35 -8.46 -4.66
C THR A 263 7.70 -8.27 -3.95
N HIS A 264 8.78 -8.68 -4.63
CA HIS A 264 10.15 -8.54 -4.13
C HIS A 264 11.01 -7.91 -5.24
N PRO A 265 11.06 -6.56 -5.36
CA PRO A 265 11.79 -5.89 -6.42
C PRO A 265 13.27 -6.27 -6.46
N GLY A 266 13.95 -6.23 -5.31
CA GLY A 266 15.38 -6.55 -5.21
C GLY A 266 15.69 -8.04 -5.34
N GLY A 267 14.67 -8.90 -5.33
CA GLY A 267 14.77 -10.34 -5.51
C GLY A 267 14.27 -10.84 -6.87
N ASP A 268 13.83 -9.94 -7.77
CA ASP A 268 13.26 -10.27 -9.08
C ASP A 268 12.21 -11.40 -9.04
N MET A 269 11.29 -11.33 -8.07
CA MET A 269 10.29 -12.39 -7.91
C MET A 269 8.96 -11.93 -7.34
N LEU A 270 7.92 -12.68 -7.68
CA LEU A 270 6.66 -12.72 -6.92
C LEU A 270 6.62 -14.02 -6.11
N THR A 271 6.07 -13.94 -4.91
CA THR A 271 5.82 -15.11 -4.06
C THR A 271 4.35 -15.18 -3.70
N PHE A 272 3.81 -16.40 -3.71
CA PHE A 272 2.43 -16.69 -3.36
C PHE A 272 2.38 -17.52 -2.08
N TRP A 273 1.55 -17.12 -1.14
CA TRP A 273 1.48 -17.70 0.20
C TRP A 273 0.05 -18.14 0.51
N SER A 274 -0.09 -19.32 1.12
CA SER A 274 -1.33 -19.71 1.80
C SER A 274 -1.29 -19.11 3.19
N LEU A 275 -2.31 -18.33 3.51
CA LEU A 275 -2.44 -17.65 4.80
C LEU A 275 -2.81 -18.65 5.90
N GLY A 276 -3.81 -19.48 5.67
CA GLY A 276 -4.29 -20.50 6.60
C GLY A 276 -3.25 -21.57 6.91
N GLN A 277 -2.50 -22.03 5.89
CA GLN A 277 -1.45 -23.03 6.05
C GLN A 277 -0.09 -22.42 6.44
N ARG A 278 0.06 -21.09 6.35
CA ARG A 278 1.33 -20.37 6.55
C ARG A 278 2.48 -21.03 5.79
N ARG A 279 2.37 -21.11 4.48
CA ARG A 279 3.45 -21.66 3.64
C ARG A 279 3.48 -21.05 2.25
N LEU A 280 4.65 -21.13 1.62
CA LEU A 280 4.79 -20.80 0.21
C LEU A 280 3.97 -21.79 -0.62
N LEU A 281 3.17 -21.25 -1.54
CA LEU A 281 2.48 -21.98 -2.59
C LEU A 281 3.33 -22.03 -3.85
N LYS A 282 3.84 -20.86 -4.27
CA LYS A 282 4.57 -20.72 -5.52
C LYS A 282 5.52 -19.53 -5.48
N LYS A 283 6.57 -19.59 -6.28
CA LYS A 283 7.44 -18.46 -6.60
C LYS A 283 7.57 -18.38 -8.11
N ILE A 284 7.48 -17.18 -8.66
CA ILE A 284 7.71 -16.92 -10.08
C ILE A 284 8.82 -15.86 -10.21
N ASP A 285 9.69 -16.05 -11.20
CA ASP A 285 10.71 -15.08 -11.58
C ASP A 285 10.06 -14.00 -12.45
N ILE A 286 10.18 -12.75 -12.03
CA ILE A 286 9.73 -11.59 -12.81
C ILE A 286 10.63 -10.42 -12.40
N ARG A 287 11.16 -9.71 -13.39
CA ARG A 287 12.15 -8.66 -13.12
C ARG A 287 11.49 -7.45 -12.46
N PHE A 288 12.05 -7.02 -11.34
CA PHE A 288 11.72 -5.78 -10.63
C PHE A 288 10.21 -5.51 -10.40
N PRO A 289 9.46 -6.46 -9.80
CA PRO A 289 8.04 -6.27 -9.53
C PRO A 289 7.82 -5.26 -8.41
N ARG A 290 6.84 -4.36 -8.54
CA ARG A 290 6.58 -3.29 -7.56
C ARG A 290 5.18 -3.38 -6.96
N GLY A 291 4.24 -2.54 -7.40
CA GLY A 291 2.85 -2.57 -6.93
C GLY A 291 2.10 -3.79 -7.45
N VAL A 292 1.25 -4.38 -6.60
CA VAL A 292 0.34 -5.49 -6.96
C VAL A 292 -1.07 -5.24 -6.44
N THR A 293 -2.08 -5.63 -7.23
CA THR A 293 -3.49 -5.55 -6.85
C THR A 293 -4.27 -6.72 -7.46
N LEU A 294 -5.57 -6.78 -7.20
CA LEU A 294 -6.50 -7.69 -7.88
C LEU A 294 -7.26 -6.93 -8.96
N ASN A 295 -7.57 -7.62 -10.04
CA ASN A 295 -8.60 -7.13 -10.95
C ASN A 295 -9.98 -7.17 -10.26
N ARG A 296 -10.94 -6.47 -10.85
CA ARG A 296 -12.30 -6.34 -10.30
C ARG A 296 -13.03 -7.68 -10.17
N ARG A 297 -12.75 -8.64 -11.06
CA ARG A 297 -13.38 -9.97 -11.03
C ARG A 297 -12.76 -10.90 -9.99
N LYS A 298 -11.64 -10.51 -9.37
CA LYS A 298 -10.87 -11.32 -8.42
C LYS A 298 -10.40 -12.66 -9.01
N ASP A 299 -10.33 -12.76 -10.33
CA ASP A 299 -9.83 -13.94 -11.05
C ASP A 299 -8.35 -13.78 -11.43
N ARG A 300 -7.79 -12.56 -11.32
CA ARG A 300 -6.41 -12.24 -11.70
C ARG A 300 -5.77 -11.25 -10.75
N PHE A 301 -4.52 -11.48 -10.40
CA PHE A 301 -3.64 -10.45 -9.85
C PHE A 301 -3.07 -9.60 -10.97
N ILE A 302 -2.75 -8.35 -10.67
CA ILE A 302 -2.11 -7.42 -11.61
C ILE A 302 -0.89 -6.85 -10.90
N ALA A 303 0.30 -7.00 -11.48
CA ALA A 303 1.54 -6.50 -10.92
C ALA A 303 2.26 -5.58 -11.91
N THR A 304 2.79 -4.47 -11.41
CA THR A 304 3.79 -3.68 -12.13
C THR A 304 5.15 -4.36 -12.06
N PHE A 305 5.93 -4.32 -13.14
CA PHE A 305 7.25 -4.94 -13.20
C PHE A 305 8.14 -4.27 -14.24
N GLY A 306 9.42 -4.63 -14.21
CA GLY A 306 10.41 -4.20 -15.19
C GLY A 306 10.88 -2.75 -15.04
N ASP A 307 12.03 -2.48 -15.66
CA ASP A 307 12.66 -1.16 -15.69
C ASP A 307 11.80 -0.14 -16.47
N ASP A 308 10.97 -0.62 -17.41
CA ASP A 308 10.08 0.20 -18.23
C ASP A 308 8.67 0.38 -17.63
N ALA A 309 8.44 -0.14 -16.42
CA ALA A 309 7.15 -0.12 -15.73
C ALA A 309 6.02 -0.77 -16.52
N SER A 310 6.18 -2.01 -16.94
CA SER A 310 5.13 -2.84 -17.53
C SER A 310 4.11 -3.33 -16.49
N LEU A 311 2.92 -3.73 -16.93
CA LEU A 311 1.92 -4.44 -16.12
C LEU A 311 1.77 -5.87 -16.63
N ALA A 312 1.73 -6.84 -15.73
CA ALA A 312 1.43 -8.23 -16.01
C ALA A 312 0.16 -8.65 -15.26
N GLU A 313 -0.73 -9.36 -15.94
CA GLU A 313 -1.80 -10.11 -15.29
C GLU A 313 -1.29 -11.52 -14.94
N ILE A 314 -1.67 -11.99 -13.75
CA ILE A 314 -1.38 -13.33 -13.25
C ILE A 314 -2.70 -14.00 -12.91
N ASP A 315 -2.95 -15.18 -13.47
CA ASP A 315 -4.14 -15.96 -13.21
C ASP A 315 -4.20 -16.39 -11.73
N ALA A 316 -5.29 -16.09 -11.02
CA ALA A 316 -5.36 -16.32 -9.58
C ALA A 316 -5.55 -17.79 -9.20
N ALA A 317 -5.95 -18.66 -10.14
CA ALA A 317 -6.13 -20.09 -9.88
C ALA A 317 -4.83 -20.88 -10.11
N THR A 318 -4.10 -20.58 -11.19
CA THR A 318 -2.88 -21.27 -11.62
C THR A 318 -1.60 -20.60 -11.08
N LEU A 319 -1.71 -19.32 -10.69
CA LEU A 319 -0.60 -18.48 -10.25
C LEU A 319 0.49 -18.38 -11.33
N GLU A 320 0.08 -18.37 -12.60
CA GLU A 320 0.95 -18.17 -13.77
C GLU A 320 0.77 -16.78 -14.36
N VAL A 321 1.87 -16.18 -14.80
CA VAL A 321 1.82 -14.95 -15.60
C VAL A 321 1.11 -15.26 -16.91
N MET A 322 0.25 -14.35 -17.37
CA MET A 322 -0.45 -14.41 -18.65
C MET A 322 0.32 -13.56 -19.68
N PRO A 323 1.20 -14.12 -20.52
CA PRO A 323 2.11 -13.33 -21.36
C PRO A 323 1.39 -12.44 -22.38
N GLU A 324 0.25 -12.90 -22.88
CA GLU A 324 -0.61 -12.17 -23.81
C GLU A 324 -1.34 -10.97 -23.16
N HIS A 325 -1.40 -10.91 -21.83
CA HIS A 325 -2.00 -9.82 -21.08
C HIS A 325 -0.97 -8.80 -20.55
N VAL A 326 0.28 -8.87 -21.00
CA VAL A 326 1.28 -7.87 -20.65
C VAL A 326 0.97 -6.54 -21.35
N MET A 327 0.92 -5.47 -20.57
CA MET A 327 0.82 -4.09 -21.04
C MET A 327 2.16 -3.38 -20.79
N PRO A 328 2.96 -3.11 -21.84
CA PRO A 328 4.24 -2.45 -21.68
C PRO A 328 4.09 -0.99 -21.31
N LYS A 329 5.07 -0.40 -20.62
CA LYS A 329 5.13 1.04 -20.32
C LYS A 329 3.86 1.59 -19.65
N SER A 330 3.34 0.95 -18.62
CA SER A 330 2.19 1.46 -17.85
C SER A 330 2.43 2.82 -17.20
N MET A 331 3.69 3.24 -17.10
CA MET A 331 4.21 4.41 -16.38
C MET A 331 4.21 4.30 -14.86
N VAL A 332 3.48 3.35 -14.26
CA VAL A 332 3.42 3.20 -12.80
C VAL A 332 4.74 2.62 -12.26
N THR A 333 5.56 3.49 -11.67
CA THR A 333 6.87 3.13 -11.09
C THR A 333 6.89 3.11 -9.56
N GLY A 334 5.80 3.52 -8.92
CA GLY A 334 5.64 3.55 -7.46
C GLY A 334 5.53 2.16 -6.85
N SER A 335 5.56 2.12 -5.51
CA SER A 335 5.50 0.88 -4.72
C SER A 335 4.13 0.22 -4.72
N HIS A 336 3.08 0.95 -5.05
CA HIS A 336 1.69 0.50 -4.94
C HIS A 336 0.94 0.63 -6.25
N LEU A 337 0.01 -0.30 -6.42
CA LEU A 337 -0.96 -0.30 -7.49
C LEU A 337 -2.32 -0.50 -6.84
N TYR A 338 -3.25 0.41 -7.10
CA TYR A 338 -4.61 0.32 -6.58
C TYR A 338 -5.56 0.07 -7.75
N ASN A 339 -6.53 -0.81 -7.56
CA ASN A 339 -7.64 -0.93 -8.50
C ASN A 339 -8.73 0.04 -8.06
N TRP A 340 -8.76 1.22 -8.66
CA TRP A 340 -9.74 2.27 -8.34
C TRP A 340 -11.17 1.78 -8.62
N THR A 341 -11.38 1.05 -9.72
CA THR A 341 -12.69 0.46 -10.04
C THR A 341 -13.18 -0.46 -8.92
N ASP A 342 -12.29 -1.25 -8.34
CA ASP A 342 -12.64 -2.15 -7.23
C ASP A 342 -12.93 -1.39 -5.93
N ILE A 343 -12.12 -0.37 -5.62
CA ILE A 343 -12.34 0.49 -4.44
C ILE A 343 -13.73 1.13 -4.52
N VAL A 344 -14.06 1.77 -5.64
CA VAL A 344 -15.32 2.52 -5.81
C VAL A 344 -16.56 1.63 -5.71
N ARG A 345 -16.49 0.39 -6.19
CA ARG A 345 -17.63 -0.54 -6.11
C ARG A 345 -17.90 -1.08 -4.70
N ASN A 346 -16.91 -1.02 -3.81
CA ASN A 346 -17.08 -1.41 -2.41
C ASN A 346 -17.55 -0.25 -1.53
N LEU A 347 -17.81 0.93 -2.12
CA LEU A 347 -18.41 2.08 -1.44
C LEU A 347 -19.95 2.04 -1.43
N ASP A 348 -20.56 1.27 -2.36
CA ASP A 348 -22.00 1.04 -2.49
C ASP A 348 -22.50 -0.08 -1.57
#